data_AF-A0A1Y5KIT1-F1
#
_entry.id   AF-A0A1Y5KIT1-F1
#
_cell.length_a   1.000
_cell.length_b   1.000
_cell.length_c   1.000
_cell.angle_alpha   90.00
_cell.angle_beta   90.00
_cell.angle_gamma   90.00
#
_symmetry.space_group_name_H-M   'P 1'
#
loop_
_entity.id
_entity.type
_entity.pdbx_description
1 polymer ?
#
loop_
_entity_poly.entity_id
_entity_poly.type
_entity_poly.pdbx_seq_one_letter_code
_entity_poly.pdbx_strand_id
1 'polypeptide(L)'
;MNKLSAKIGWDPEKRKVTASKDGTSIEFIIGSSTAYINGKARQLGTPAIIQKGHTYIPARIVLEAFGAKVDWDNDSRLVLVNTDKAIPKLTPLQLKQFRFQAHINWSEKQ
;
A
#
# COMPACT_ATOMS: atom_id res chain seq x y z
N MET A 1 -11.06 12.44 0.26
CA MET A 1 -11.30 11.52 1.39
C MET A 1 -10.22 10.44 1.38
N ASN A 2 -9.60 10.14 2.54
CA ASN A 2 -8.61 9.07 2.63
C ASN A 2 -9.32 7.70 2.56
N LYS A 3 -9.02 6.88 1.54
CA LYS A 3 -9.72 5.60 1.29
C LYS A 3 -9.30 4.46 2.21
N LEU A 4 -8.25 4.63 3.00
CA LEU A 4 -7.76 3.61 3.93
C LEU A 4 -8.29 3.78 5.37
N SER A 5 -9.03 4.85 5.65
CA SER A 5 -9.44 5.28 7.00
C SER A 5 -8.27 5.43 7.99
N ALA A 6 -7.04 5.56 7.47
CA ALA A 6 -5.84 5.78 8.26
C ALA A 6 -5.62 7.29 8.49
N LYS A 7 -5.01 7.65 9.62
CA LYS A 7 -4.48 8.99 9.86
C LYS A 7 -3.04 9.03 9.35
N ILE A 8 -2.72 10.03 8.54
CA ILE A 8 -1.38 10.20 7.95
C ILE A 8 -0.77 11.48 8.50
N GLY A 9 0.49 11.40 8.95
CA GLY A 9 1.29 12.52 9.42
C GLY A 9 2.60 12.64 8.64
N TRP A 10 3.07 13.88 8.49
CA TRP A 10 4.36 14.21 7.90
C TRP A 10 5.13 15.14 8.85
N ASP A 11 6.34 14.75 9.21
CA ASP A 11 7.30 15.54 9.97
C ASP A 11 8.45 15.93 9.03
N PRO A 12 8.55 17.20 8.60
CA PRO A 12 9.56 17.64 7.65
C PRO A 12 10.97 17.66 8.24
N GLU A 13 11.11 17.96 9.54
CA GLU A 13 12.43 18.04 10.20
C GLU A 13 13.08 16.66 10.28
N LYS A 14 12.28 15.64 10.62
CA LYS A 14 12.73 14.25 10.72
C LYS A 14 12.60 13.49 9.41
N ARG A 15 12.07 14.13 8.36
CA ARG A 15 11.70 13.51 7.09
C ARG A 15 10.95 12.20 7.32
N LYS A 16 9.93 12.26 8.17
CA LYS A 16 9.23 11.09 8.70
C LYS A 16 7.77 11.09 8.33
N VAL A 17 7.29 9.97 7.80
CA VAL A 17 5.87 9.70 7.58
C VAL A 17 5.37 8.82 8.71
N THR A 18 4.23 9.17 9.28
CA THR A 18 3.46 8.33 10.20
C THR A 18 2.14 7.94 9.57
N ALA A 19 1.76 6.67 9.68
CA ALA A 19 0.45 6.18 9.30
C ALA A 19 -0.15 5.38 10.46
N SER A 20 -1.37 5.70 10.88
CA SER A 20 -2.02 5.00 11.99
C SER A 20 -3.48 4.63 11.73
N LYS A 21 -3.86 3.44 12.17
CA LYS A 21 -5.22 2.89 12.05
C LYS A 21 -5.42 1.78 13.08
N ASP A 22 -6.57 1.77 13.76
CA ASP A 22 -7.01 0.68 14.66
C ASP A 22 -5.93 0.20 15.66
N GLY A 23 -5.22 1.16 16.28
CA GLY A 23 -4.14 0.88 17.25
C GLY A 23 -2.80 0.48 16.63
N THR A 24 -2.72 0.32 15.31
CA THR A 24 -1.46 0.11 14.58
C THR A 24 -0.87 1.44 14.14
N SER A 25 0.43 1.64 14.38
CA SER A 25 1.23 2.78 13.93
C SER A 25 2.40 2.31 13.08
N ILE A 26 2.64 3.01 11.97
CA ILE A 26 3.72 2.74 11.03
C ILE A 26 4.53 4.02 10.88
N GLU A 27 5.85 3.91 10.96
CA GLU A 27 6.79 5.01 10.75
C GLU A 27 7.74 4.70 9.60
N PHE A 28 7.86 5.64 8.67
CA PHE A 28 8.85 5.61 7.58
C PHE A 28 9.75 6.82 7.67
N ILE A 29 11.05 6.60 7.55
CA ILE A 29 12.04 7.68 7.38
C ILE A 29 12.43 7.69 5.89
N ILE A 30 12.37 8.86 5.24
CA ILE A 30 12.69 8.97 3.82
C ILE A 30 14.14 8.53 3.56
N GLY A 31 14.32 7.63 2.59
CA GLY A 31 15.61 7.04 2.23
C GLY A 31 16.05 5.86 3.10
N SER A 32 15.36 5.59 4.21
CA SER A 32 15.64 4.42 5.05
C SER A 32 15.14 3.13 4.40
N SER A 33 15.94 2.06 4.48
CA SER A 33 15.53 0.69 4.15
C SER A 33 14.75 0.01 5.27
N THR A 34 14.46 0.72 6.36
CA THR A 34 13.79 0.21 7.55
C THR A 34 12.60 1.10 7.89
N ALA A 35 11.45 0.47 8.14
CA ALA A 35 10.28 1.09 8.75
C ALA A 35 10.05 0.53 10.15
N TYR A 36 9.19 1.16 10.93
CA TYR A 36 8.78 0.68 12.25
C TYR A 36 7.28 0.45 12.28
N ILE A 37 6.85 -0.74 12.70
CA ILE A 37 5.44 -1.07 12.91
C ILE A 37 5.26 -1.32 14.41
N ASN A 38 4.48 -0.48 15.08
CA ASN A 38 4.30 -0.50 16.54
C ASN A 38 5.65 -0.53 17.29
N GLY A 39 6.62 0.28 16.82
CA GLY A 39 7.97 0.35 17.38
C GLY A 39 8.92 -0.77 16.97
N LYS A 40 8.45 -1.82 16.28
CA LYS A 40 9.31 -2.94 15.83
C LYS A 40 9.85 -2.66 14.43
N ALA A 41 11.16 -2.79 14.26
CA ALA A 41 11.83 -2.60 12.98
C ALA A 41 11.38 -3.66 11.95
N ARG A 42 11.16 -3.22 10.72
CA ARG A 42 10.78 -4.04 9.56
C ARG A 42 11.59 -3.60 8.36
N GLN A 43 12.32 -4.53 7.75
CA GLN A 43 13.07 -4.29 6.51
C GLN A 43 12.10 -3.99 5.37
N LEU A 44 12.45 -3.02 4.54
CA LEU A 44 11.74 -2.64 3.33
C LEU A 44 12.44 -3.22 2.11
N GLY A 45 11.64 -3.74 1.16
CA GLY A 45 12.15 -4.08 -0.18
C GLY A 45 12.41 -2.86 -1.06
N THR A 46 11.81 -1.72 -0.72
CA THR A 46 12.02 -0.43 -1.39
C THR A 46 11.90 0.67 -0.35
N PRO A 47 12.83 1.64 -0.27
CA PRO A 47 12.74 2.73 0.69
C PRO A 47 11.57 3.66 0.39
N ALA A 48 11.11 4.37 1.41
CA ALA A 48 10.21 5.51 1.22
C ALA A 48 10.98 6.67 0.56
N ILE A 49 10.39 7.33 -0.44
CA ILE A 49 11.05 8.38 -1.21
C ILE A 49 10.17 9.62 -1.34
N ILE A 50 10.79 10.76 -1.63
CA ILE A 50 10.09 11.95 -2.10
C ILE A 50 10.44 12.13 -3.57
N GLN A 51 9.42 12.24 -4.42
CA GLN A 51 9.59 12.49 -5.84
C GLN A 51 8.54 13.51 -6.29
N LYS A 52 8.99 14.57 -6.97
CA LYS A 52 8.12 15.65 -7.49
C LYS A 52 7.17 16.23 -6.42
N GLY A 53 7.68 16.44 -5.20
CA GLY A 53 6.89 17.00 -4.09
C GLY A 53 5.92 16.03 -3.43
N HIS A 54 5.87 14.77 -3.86
CA HIS A 54 5.03 13.74 -3.27
C HIS A 54 5.87 12.70 -2.54
N THR A 55 5.35 12.22 -1.42
CA THR A 55 5.96 11.13 -0.66
C THR A 55 5.38 9.80 -1.08
N TYR A 56 6.25 8.87 -1.48
CA TYR A 56 5.90 7.52 -1.86
C TYR A 56 6.40 6.56 -0.78
N ILE A 57 5.49 5.72 -0.30
CA ILE A 57 5.79 4.70 0.71
C ILE A 57 5.45 3.31 0.17
N PRO A 58 6.14 2.24 0.62
CA PRO A 58 5.86 0.88 0.16
C PRO A 58 4.43 0.43 0.51
N ALA A 59 3.57 0.31 -0.51
CA ALA A 59 2.16 -0.02 -0.33
C ALA A 59 1.95 -1.35 0.41
N ARG A 60 2.73 -2.39 0.08
CA ARG A 60 2.66 -3.72 0.73
C ARG A 60 2.74 -3.62 2.26
N ILE A 61 3.69 -2.85 2.78
CA ILE A 61 3.92 -2.70 4.22
C ILE A 61 2.71 -2.05 4.89
N VAL A 62 2.17 -0.99 4.28
CA VAL A 62 1.00 -0.29 4.80
C VAL A 62 -0.23 -1.20 4.82
N LEU A 63 -0.45 -1.94 3.73
CA LEU A 63 -1.58 -2.86 3.59
C LEU A 63 -1.48 -4.03 4.59
N GLU A 64 -0.32 -4.68 4.68
CA GLU A 64 -0.09 -5.80 5.60
C GLU A 64 -0.19 -5.37 7.06
N ALA A 65 0.38 -4.21 7.42
CA ALA A 65 0.28 -3.67 8.77
C ALA A 65 -1.18 -3.37 9.17
N PHE A 66 -2.03 -2.98 8.21
CA PHE A 66 -3.46 -2.77 8.43
C PHE A 66 -4.31 -4.02 8.21
N GLY A 67 -3.69 -5.20 8.21
CA GLY A 67 -4.38 -6.49 8.27
C GLY A 67 -4.73 -7.10 6.91
N ALA A 68 -4.31 -6.50 5.79
CA ALA A 68 -4.50 -7.11 4.49
C ALA A 68 -3.45 -8.21 4.22
N LYS A 69 -3.83 -9.26 3.50
CA LYS A 69 -2.89 -10.18 2.87
C LYS A 69 -2.59 -9.69 1.45
N VAL A 70 -1.31 -9.56 1.10
CA VAL A 70 -0.87 -9.13 -0.23
C VAL A 70 -0.10 -10.25 -0.90
N ASP A 71 -0.57 -10.70 -2.06
CA ASP A 71 0.04 -11.75 -2.87
C ASP A 71 0.35 -11.27 -4.29
N TRP A 72 1.23 -11.98 -4.98
CA TRP A 72 1.58 -11.73 -6.36
C TRP A 72 1.27 -12.95 -7.21
N ASP A 73 0.38 -12.77 -8.18
CA ASP A 73 0.07 -13.81 -9.17
C ASP A 73 0.93 -13.59 -10.43
N ASN A 74 1.92 -14.46 -10.61
CA ASN A 74 2.88 -14.36 -11.72
C ASN A 74 2.22 -14.48 -13.09
N ASP A 75 1.26 -15.39 -13.24
CA ASP A 75 0.63 -15.72 -14.53
C ASP A 75 -0.20 -14.55 -15.06
N SER A 76 -0.94 -13.90 -14.17
CA SER A 76 -1.78 -12.75 -14.50
C SER A 76 -1.07 -11.41 -14.35
N ARG A 77 0.11 -11.38 -13.73
CA ARG A 77 0.84 -10.16 -13.32
C ARG A 77 -0.03 -9.24 -12.47
N LEU A 78 -0.78 -9.82 -11.52
CA LEU A 78 -1.68 -9.09 -10.63
C LEU A 78 -1.16 -9.07 -9.19
N VAL A 79 -1.31 -7.91 -8.54
CA VAL A 79 -1.22 -7.80 -7.08
C VAL A 79 -2.60 -8.14 -6.51
N LEU A 80 -2.68 -9.21 -5.72
CA LEU A 80 -3.89 -9.61 -5.04
C LEU A 80 -3.86 -9.06 -3.62
N VAL A 81 -4.80 -8.18 -3.28
CA VAL A 81 -4.95 -7.62 -1.93
C VAL A 81 -6.24 -8.14 -1.35
N ASN A 82 -6.15 -8.76 -0.17
CA ASN A 82 -7.31 -9.28 0.52
C ASN A 82 -7.41 -8.72 1.93
N THR A 83 -8.51 -8.02 2.22
CA THR A 83 -8.84 -7.47 3.54
C THR A 83 -9.76 -8.39 4.34
N ASP A 84 -10.34 -9.40 3.70
CA ASP A 84 -11.16 -10.43 4.34
C ASP A 84 -10.32 -11.67 4.62
N LYS A 85 -10.61 -12.40 5.71
CA LYS A 85 -9.91 -13.67 6.01
C LYS A 85 -10.15 -14.77 4.95
N ALA A 86 -11.12 -14.58 4.05
CA ALA A 86 -11.45 -15.52 2.97
C ALA A 86 -10.90 -15.00 1.64
N ILE A 87 -10.06 -15.78 0.96
CA ILE A 87 -9.60 -15.47 -0.41
C ILE A 87 -10.76 -15.74 -1.36
N PRO A 88 -11.30 -14.73 -2.07
CA PRO A 88 -12.27 -15.01 -3.12
C PRO A 88 -11.55 -15.79 -4.22
N LYS A 89 -11.97 -17.04 -4.46
CA LYS A 89 -11.51 -17.83 -5.61
C LYS A 89 -12.14 -17.23 -6.87
N LEU A 90 -11.39 -16.38 -7.56
CA LEU A 90 -11.85 -15.77 -8.81
C LEU A 90 -11.84 -16.80 -9.93
N THR A 91 -12.96 -16.93 -10.63
CA THR A 91 -13.03 -17.71 -11.88
C THR A 91 -12.27 -17.01 -13.01
N PRO A 92 -11.85 -17.74 -14.05
CA PRO A 92 -11.20 -17.13 -15.23
C PRO A 92 -12.03 -16.02 -15.90
N LEU A 93 -13.36 -16.11 -15.85
CA LEU A 93 -14.26 -15.08 -16.40
C LEU A 93 -14.25 -13.81 -15.54
N GLN A 94 -14.25 -13.95 -14.22
CA GLN A 94 -14.15 -12.82 -13.29
C GLN A 94 -12.80 -12.11 -13.44
N LEU A 95 -11.70 -12.86 -13.58
CA LEU A 95 -10.37 -12.30 -13.86
C LEU A 95 -10.37 -11.49 -15.17
N LYS A 96 -11.04 -11.99 -16.23
CA LYS A 96 -11.18 -11.28 -17.52
C LYS A 96 -11.97 -9.98 -17.37
N GLN A 97 -13.03 -9.97 -16.56
CA GLN A 97 -13.84 -8.77 -16.29
C GLN A 97 -13.09 -7.71 -15.48
N PHE A 98 -12.34 -8.10 -14.45
CA PHE A 98 -11.49 -7.17 -13.69
C PHE A 98 -10.36 -6.56 -14.53
N ARG A 99 -9.76 -7.35 -15.44
CA ARG A 99 -8.78 -6.84 -16.41
C ARG A 99 -9.38 -5.81 -17.39
N PHE A 100 -10.68 -5.94 -17.71
CA PHE A 100 -11.40 -4.97 -18.53
C PHE A 100 -11.75 -3.69 -17.74
N GLN A 101 -12.08 -3.82 -16.45
CA GLN A 101 -12.31 -2.68 -15.56
C GLN A 101 -11.03 -1.89 -15.22
N ALA A 102 -9.86 -2.53 -15.22
CA ALA A 102 -8.58 -1.83 -15.04
C ALA A 102 -8.23 -0.89 -16.22
N HIS A 103 -8.99 -0.91 -17.32
CA HIS A 103 -8.78 -0.06 -18.50
C HIS A 103 -9.66 1.20 -18.59
N ILE A 104 -10.50 1.53 -17.61
CA ILE A 104 -11.20 2.83 -17.60
C ILE A 104 -11.16 3.43 -16.18
N ASN A 105 -10.18 4.31 -15.94
CA ASN A 105 -10.27 5.52 -15.11
C ASN A 105 -8.89 6.22 -14.98
N TRP A 106 -8.14 6.32 -16.09
CA TRP A 106 -7.04 7.27 -16.21
C TRP A 106 -6.99 7.78 -17.65
N SER A 107 -7.80 8.82 -17.92
CA SER A 107 -7.60 9.86 -18.94
C SER A 107 -8.94 10.47 -19.34
N GLU A 108 -9.46 11.38 -18.52
CA GLU A 108 -10.22 12.52 -19.03
C GLU A 108 -9.83 13.76 -18.21
N LYS A 109 -8.70 14.34 -18.60
CA LYS A 109 -8.44 15.77 -18.47
C LYS A 109 -7.43 16.21 -19.53
N GLN A 110 -7.95 16.40 -20.74
CA GLN A 110 -7.52 17.43 -21.68
C GLN A 110 -8.77 18.24 -21.98
#